data_AF-A0A7S1LMZ0-F1
#
_entry.id   AF-A0A7S1LMZ0-F1
#
_cell.length_a   1.000
_cell.length_b   1.000
_cell.length_c   1.000
_cell.angle_alpha   90.00
_cell.angle_beta   90.00
_cell.angle_gamma   90.00
#
_symmetry.space_group_name_H-M   'P 1'
#
loop_
_entity.id
_entity.type
_entity.pdbx_description
1 polymer ?
#
loop_
_entity_poly.entity_id
_entity_poly.type
_entity_poly.pdbx_seq_one_letter_code
_entity_poly.pdbx_strand_id
1 'polypeptide(L)'
;YFRLQINSVDSGWLGGLVVGVSLSPPARAGPDRAGGEPMTWTAQRGRTNSNGCERQCEWRPEALHPGDEVAFLVNLDGICFLFVNDEERCRFGDPPVPVKSQPEARLSLLVGPAAASASDL
;
A
#
# COMPACT_ATOMS: atom_id res chain seq x y z
N TYR A 1 3.96 12.28 -0.13
CA TYR A 1 2.83 11.74 -0.92
C TYR A 1 3.34 11.36 -2.29
N PHE A 2 2.64 10.48 -3.00
CA PHE A 2 2.89 10.19 -4.41
C PHE A 2 1.58 9.83 -5.12
N ARG A 3 1.60 9.90 -6.46
CA ARG A 3 0.49 9.54 -7.35
C ARG A 3 1.01 8.61 -8.45
N LEU A 4 0.17 7.66 -8.83
CA LEU A 4 0.43 6.67 -9.88
C LEU A 4 -0.74 6.71 -10.85
N GLN A 5 -0.46 6.73 -12.14
CA GLN A 5 -1.48 6.52 -13.15
C GLN A 5 -1.52 5.04 -13.54
N ILE A 6 -2.72 4.46 -13.56
CA ILE A 6 -2.93 3.10 -14.04
C ILE A 6 -2.92 3.13 -15.57
N ASN A 7 -1.88 2.57 -16.18
CA ASN A 7 -1.77 2.54 -17.64
C ASN A 7 -2.51 1.35 -18.26
N SER A 8 -2.58 0.24 -17.53
CA SER A 8 -3.19 -1.01 -18.00
C SER A 8 -3.60 -1.88 -16.81
N VAL A 9 -4.63 -2.71 -17.01
CA VAL A 9 -5.10 -3.72 -16.05
C VAL A 9 -5.16 -5.06 -16.76
N ASP A 10 -4.70 -6.12 -16.11
CA ASP A 10 -4.82 -7.48 -16.61
C ASP A 10 -5.98 -8.19 -15.92
N SER A 11 -7.07 -8.41 -16.66
CA SER A 11 -8.28 -9.07 -16.17
C SER A 11 -8.10 -10.56 -15.86
N GLY A 12 -6.99 -11.18 -16.29
CA GLY A 12 -6.65 -12.57 -15.98
C GLY A 12 -5.83 -12.75 -14.70
N TRP A 13 -5.36 -11.66 -14.10
CA TRP A 13 -4.50 -11.70 -12.91
C TRP A 13 -5.33 -11.75 -11.63
N LEU A 14 -5.34 -12.90 -10.95
CA LEU A 14 -6.06 -13.09 -9.68
C LEU A 14 -5.42 -12.37 -8.49
N GLY A 15 -4.20 -11.84 -8.63
CA GLY A 15 -3.54 -11.07 -7.58
C GLY A 15 -4.03 -9.61 -7.49
N GLY A 16 -3.37 -8.79 -6.69
CA GLY A 16 -3.76 -7.40 -6.41
C GLY A 16 -2.66 -6.38 -6.68
N LEU A 17 -2.96 -5.12 -6.38
CA LEU A 17 -1.96 -4.04 -6.33
C LEU A 17 -1.67 -3.71 -4.86
N VAL A 18 -0.38 -3.77 -4.51
CA VAL A 18 0.15 -3.33 -3.22
C VAL A 18 0.68 -1.92 -3.38
N VAL A 19 0.28 -1.03 -2.47
CA VAL A 19 0.75 0.36 -2.44
C VAL A 19 1.09 0.72 -1.00
N GLY A 20 2.22 1.39 -0.78
CA GLY A 20 2.64 1.76 0.55
C GLY A 20 3.99 2.43 0.64
N VAL A 21 4.52 2.45 1.86
CA VAL A 21 5.85 2.96 2.18
C VAL A 21 6.60 2.00 3.11
N SER A 22 7.93 2.12 3.11
CA SER A 22 8.81 1.46 4.07
C SER A 22 9.88 2.40 4.59
N LEU A 23 10.30 2.21 5.83
CA LEU A 23 11.50 2.84 6.39
C LEU A 23 12.78 2.09 6.01
N SER A 24 12.66 0.86 5.53
CA SER A 24 13.80 0.10 5.03
C SER A 24 14.24 0.67 3.68
N PRO A 25 15.55 0.69 3.39
CA PRO A 25 16.04 0.96 2.05
C PRO A 25 15.36 0.01 1.05
N PRO A 26 15.19 0.41 -0.22
CA PRO A 26 14.63 -0.47 -1.23
C PRO A 26 15.59 -1.65 -1.45
N ALA A 27 15.41 -2.72 -0.70
CA ALA A 27 15.88 -4.03 -1.12
C ALA A 27 15.11 -4.41 -2.38
N ARG A 28 15.75 -5.07 -3.34
CA ARG A 28 15.09 -5.58 -4.56
C ARG A 28 13.79 -6.27 -4.15
N ALA A 29 12.65 -5.62 -4.40
CA ALA A 29 11.36 -6.05 -3.90
C ALA A 29 11.04 -7.38 -4.58
N GLY A 30 11.13 -8.47 -3.81
CA GLY A 30 10.63 -9.77 -4.23
C GLY A 30 9.11 -9.83 -4.03
N PRO A 31 8.40 -10.68 -4.80
CA PRO A 31 6.94 -10.77 -4.76
C PRO A 31 6.36 -11.19 -3.39
N ASP A 32 7.18 -11.69 -2.47
CA ASP A 32 6.77 -12.19 -1.14
C ASP A 32 6.66 -11.11 -0.05
N ARG A 33 7.02 -9.85 -0.34
CA ARG A 33 7.25 -8.83 0.71
C ARG A 33 6.04 -7.99 1.11
N ALA A 34 4.87 -8.28 0.56
CA ALA A 34 3.68 -7.45 0.77
C ALA A 34 2.97 -7.68 2.12
N GLY A 35 3.23 -8.82 2.78
CA GLY A 35 2.54 -9.22 4.01
C GLY A 35 3.49 -9.36 5.20
N GLY A 36 3.23 -8.62 6.27
CA GLY A 36 3.86 -8.88 7.58
C GLY A 36 5.29 -8.38 7.76
N GLU A 37 5.88 -7.69 6.76
CA GLU A 37 7.24 -7.16 6.91
C GLU A 37 7.27 -6.00 7.93
N PRO A 38 8.15 -6.08 8.95
CA PRO A 38 8.39 -4.96 9.86
C PRO A 38 8.81 -3.72 9.07
N MET A 39 8.51 -2.54 9.63
CA MET A 39 8.90 -1.24 9.09
C MET A 39 8.26 -0.92 7.72
N THR A 40 7.09 -1.52 7.44
CA THR A 40 6.28 -1.25 6.25
C THR A 40 4.87 -0.82 6.61
N TRP A 41 4.27 0.02 5.76
CA TRP A 41 2.88 0.42 5.83
C TRP A 41 2.27 0.31 4.44
N THR A 42 1.49 -0.74 4.23
CA THR A 42 0.99 -1.12 2.90
C THR A 42 -0.52 -1.32 2.93
N ALA A 43 -1.16 -1.06 1.80
CA ALA A 43 -2.51 -1.49 1.48
C ALA A 43 -2.45 -2.49 0.33
N GLN A 44 -3.18 -3.58 0.47
CA GLN A 44 -3.39 -4.63 -0.53
C GLN A 44 -4.88 -5.01 -0.54
N ARG A 45 -5.31 -5.91 -1.44
CA ARG A 45 -6.72 -6.29 -1.57
C ARG A 45 -7.33 -6.63 -0.20
N GLY A 46 -8.28 -5.79 0.23
CA GLY A 46 -9.04 -5.92 1.48
C GLY A 46 -8.23 -5.85 2.77
N ARG A 47 -6.93 -5.52 2.72
CA ARG A 47 -6.03 -5.61 3.88
C ARG A 47 -5.02 -4.48 3.92
N THR A 48 -4.64 -4.08 5.13
CA THR A 48 -3.52 -3.16 5.38
C THR A 48 -2.52 -3.79 6.33
N ASN A 49 -1.24 -3.50 6.13
CA ASN A 49 -0.19 -3.78 7.08
C ASN A 49 0.30 -2.48 7.72
N SER A 50 0.49 -2.47 9.03
CA SER A 50 1.18 -1.39 9.75
C SER A 50 2.26 -2.00 10.63
N ASN A 51 3.51 -1.93 10.19
CA ASN A 51 4.67 -2.46 10.90
C ASN A 51 4.49 -3.93 11.37
N GLY A 52 4.03 -4.80 10.47
CA GLY A 52 3.73 -6.21 10.76
C GLY A 52 2.31 -6.47 11.28
N CYS A 53 1.53 -5.45 11.64
CA CYS A 53 0.15 -5.62 12.08
C CYS A 53 -0.84 -5.57 10.91
N GLU A 54 -1.47 -6.70 10.57
CA GLU A 54 -2.49 -6.78 9.52
C GLU A 54 -3.89 -6.41 10.04
N ARG A 55 -4.65 -5.68 9.23
CA ARG A 55 -6.07 -5.35 9.47
C ARG A 55 -6.85 -5.40 8.16
N GLN A 56 -8.16 -5.59 8.26
CA GLN A 56 -9.06 -5.50 7.10
C GLN A 56 -9.29 -4.04 6.69
N CYS A 57 -9.50 -3.82 5.40
CA CYS A 57 -9.89 -2.52 4.86
C CYS A 57 -10.77 -2.67 3.60
N GLU A 58 -11.23 -1.54 3.08
CA GLU A 58 -12.09 -1.48 1.89
C GLU A 58 -11.32 -1.33 0.57
N TRP A 59 -9.99 -1.43 0.58
CA TRP A 59 -9.19 -1.30 -0.63
C TRP A 59 -9.48 -2.45 -1.62
N ARG A 60 -10.00 -2.13 -2.81
CA ARG A 60 -10.34 -3.07 -3.88
C ARG A 60 -9.60 -2.71 -5.17
N PRO A 61 -8.35 -3.17 -5.35
CA PRO A 61 -7.56 -2.85 -6.55
C PRO A 61 -8.18 -3.43 -7.84
N GLU A 62 -9.03 -4.45 -7.75
CA GLU A 62 -9.80 -5.01 -8.87
C GLU A 62 -10.81 -4.04 -9.51
N ALA A 63 -11.17 -2.95 -8.81
CA ALA A 63 -12.05 -1.91 -9.35
C ALA A 63 -11.32 -0.84 -10.17
N LEU A 64 -9.98 -0.93 -10.29
CA LEU A 64 -9.17 0.02 -11.05
C LEU A 64 -9.34 -0.19 -12.56
N HIS A 65 -9.30 0.91 -13.29
CA HIS A 65 -9.34 0.94 -14.75
C HIS A 65 -8.14 1.72 -15.31
N PRO A 66 -7.73 1.46 -16.56
CA PRO A 66 -6.78 2.31 -17.25
C PRO A 66 -7.24 3.78 -17.23
N GLY A 67 -6.34 4.68 -16.85
CA GLY A 67 -6.59 6.10 -16.67
C GLY A 67 -6.82 6.52 -15.21
N ASP A 68 -7.18 5.59 -14.32
CA ASP A 68 -7.35 5.91 -12.89
C ASP A 68 -6.04 6.38 -12.26
N GLU A 69 -6.15 7.29 -11.30
CA GLU A 69 -5.03 7.76 -10.50
C GLU A 69 -5.13 7.19 -9.08
N VAL A 70 -4.08 6.48 -8.65
CA VAL A 70 -3.92 6.01 -7.27
C VAL A 70 -2.96 6.93 -6.53
N ALA A 71 -3.40 7.54 -5.44
CA ALA A 71 -2.55 8.38 -4.59
C ALA A 71 -2.31 7.73 -3.23
N PHE A 72 -1.11 7.89 -2.70
CA PHE A 72 -0.78 7.47 -1.33
C PHE A 72 -0.13 8.63 -0.57
N LEU A 73 -0.68 8.90 0.61
CA LEU A 73 -0.28 9.98 1.49
C LEU A 73 0.03 9.42 2.87
N VAL A 74 1.16 9.83 3.43
CA VAL A 74 1.42 9.74 4.87
C VAL A 74 1.34 11.15 5.42
N ASN A 75 0.43 11.41 6.36
CA ASN A 75 0.34 12.73 6.99
C ASN A 75 1.39 12.88 8.11
N LEU A 76 1.45 14.06 8.72
CA LEU A 76 2.42 14.33 9.80
C LEU A 76 2.15 13.54 11.09
N ASP A 77 0.95 13.00 11.27
CA ASP A 77 0.61 12.10 12.38
C ASP A 77 0.98 10.64 12.09
N GLY A 78 1.54 10.34 10.92
CA GLY A 78 1.94 8.99 10.51
C GLY A 78 0.78 8.13 10.00
N ILE A 79 -0.38 8.74 9.75
CA ILE A 79 -1.55 8.06 9.19
C ILE A 79 -1.38 7.98 7.67
N CYS A 80 -1.57 6.78 7.14
CA CYS A 80 -1.59 6.46 5.72
C CYS A 80 -3.00 6.62 5.16
N PHE A 81 -3.08 7.22 3.98
CA PHE A 81 -4.29 7.40 3.21
C PHE A 81 -4.04 6.94 1.78
N LEU A 82 -4.97 6.19 1.23
CA LEU A 82 -4.97 5.76 -0.15
C LEU A 82 -6.22 6.30 -0.84
N PHE A 83 -6.01 6.94 -1.99
CA PHE A 83 -7.06 7.56 -2.79
C PHE A 83 -7.09 6.94 -4.19
N VAL A 84 -8.28 6.93 -4.80
CA VAL A 84 -8.46 6.69 -6.23
C VAL A 84 -9.26 7.85 -6.80
N ASN A 85 -8.70 8.55 -7.79
CA ASN A 85 -9.32 9.72 -8.41
C ASN A 85 -9.80 10.75 -7.36
N ASP A 86 -8.91 11.07 -6.40
CA ASP A 86 -9.14 11.97 -5.26
C ASP A 86 -10.22 11.52 -4.24
N GLU A 87 -10.80 10.32 -4.38
CA GLU A 87 -11.69 9.71 -3.39
C GLU A 87 -10.92 8.79 -2.44
N GLU A 88 -11.04 8.99 -1.13
CA GLU A 88 -10.40 8.12 -0.13
C GLU A 88 -11.00 6.70 -0.20
N ARG A 89 -10.14 5.70 -0.35
CA ARG A 89 -10.53 4.28 -0.35
C ARG A 89 -10.06 3.53 0.89
N CYS A 90 -9.00 4.02 1.53
CA CYS A 90 -8.44 3.35 2.69
C CYS A 90 -7.65 4.33 3.55
N ARG A 91 -7.79 4.16 4.87
CA ARG A 91 -7.05 4.90 5.89
C ARG A 91 -6.57 3.95 6.98
N PHE A 92 -5.29 4.02 7.33
CA PHE A 92 -4.67 3.13 8.31
C PHE A 92 -3.40 3.74 8.90
N GLY A 93 -2.83 3.12 9.93
CA GLY A 93 -1.62 3.62 10.59
C GLY A 93 -1.61 3.30 12.08
N ASP A 94 -1.92 2.05 12.43
CA ASP A 94 -1.85 1.58 13.82
C ASP A 94 -0.95 0.33 13.88
N PRO A 95 0.31 0.45 14.31
CA PRO A 95 0.98 1.67 14.76
C PRO A 95 1.25 2.66 13.61
N PRO A 96 1.39 3.97 13.92
CA PRO A 96 1.60 5.00 12.90
C PRO A 96 3.01 4.94 12.30
N VAL A 97 3.16 5.48 11.09
CA VAL A 97 4.49 5.77 10.53
C VAL A 97 5.19 6.76 11.48
N PRO A 98 6.44 6.51 11.91
CA PRO A 98 7.13 7.32 12.93
C PRO A 98 7.66 8.66 12.39
N VAL A 99 6.83 9.43 11.68
CA VAL A 99 7.20 10.70 11.03
C VAL A 99 7.73 11.72 12.04
N LYS A 100 7.09 11.83 13.21
CA LYS A 100 7.49 12.79 14.26
C LYS A 100 8.68 12.31 15.09
N SER A 101 8.76 11.01 15.38
CA SER A 101 9.82 10.44 16.23
C SER A 101 11.11 10.16 15.45
N GLN A 102 11.05 10.14 14.12
CA GLN A 102 12.21 9.96 13.24
C GLN A 102 12.16 10.96 12.06
N PRO A 103 12.44 12.25 12.29
CA PRO A 103 12.31 13.29 11.26
C PRO A 103 13.28 13.11 10.09
N GLU A 104 14.42 12.44 10.31
CA GLU A 104 15.42 12.13 9.28
C GLU A 104 15.14 10.81 8.53
N ALA A 105 14.07 10.10 8.89
CA ALA A 105 13.74 8.84 8.26
C ALA A 105 13.35 9.06 6.80
N ARG A 106 13.95 8.26 5.92
CA ARG A 106 13.58 8.23 4.50
C ARG A 106 12.52 7.17 4.28
N LEU A 107 11.37 7.59 3.76
CA LEU A 107 10.33 6.68 3.31
C LEU A 107 10.61 6.26 1.88
N SER A 108 10.77 4.96 1.67
CA SER A 108 10.85 4.33 0.36
C SER A 108 9.44 3.99 -0.11
N LEU A 109 9.17 4.24 -1.38
CA LEU A 109 7.94 3.81 -2.06
C LEU A 109 7.88 2.27 -2.14
N LEU A 110 6.73 1.69 -1.81
CA LEU A 110 6.42 0.30 -2.11
C LEU A 110 5.23 0.25 -3.08
N VAL A 111 5.47 -0.23 -4.30
CA VAL A 111 4.44 -0.49 -5.30
C VAL A 111 4.79 -1.79 -5.99
N GLY A 112 3.82 -2.70 -6.10
CA GLY A 112 4.04 -3.96 -6.78
C GLY A 112 2.80 -4.85 -6.83
N PRO A 113 2.88 -5.96 -7.58
CA PRO A 113 1.83 -6.96 -7.57
C PRO A 113 1.79 -7.67 -6.20
N ALA A 114 0.59 -7.90 -5.69
CA ALA A 114 0.33 -8.89 -4.64
C ALA A 114 -0.01 -10.23 -5.29
N ALA A 115 0.59 -11.32 -4.80
CA ALA A 115 0.10 -12.66 -5.12
C ALA A 115 -1.31 -12.86 -4.54
N ALA A 116 -2.14 -13.65 -5.23
CA ALA A 116 -3.39 -14.14 -4.64
C ALA A 116 -3.05 -15.07 -3.46
N SER A 117 -3.63 -14.84 -2.30
CA SER A 117 -3.54 -15.78 -1.19
C SER A 117 -4.66 -16.83 -1.29
N ALA A 118 -4.46 -18.00 -0.68
CA ALA A 118 -5.47 -19.06 -0.65
C ALA A 118 -6.79 -18.65 0.03
N SER A 119 -6.81 -17.52 0.75
CA SER A 119 -8.00 -16.95 1.37
C SER A 119 -8.78 -16.01 0.44
N ASP A 120 -8.26 -15.74 -0.76
CA ASP A 120 -8.87 -14.88 -1.77
C ASP A 120 -9.63 -15.68 -2.87
N LEU A 121 -9.70 -17.02 -2.73
CA LEU A 121 -10.45 -17.98 -3.57
C LEU A 121 -11.61 -18.58 -2.76
#